data_AF-A0A7S2BM16-F1
#
_entry.id   AF-A0A7S2BM16-F1
#
_cell.length_a   1.000
_cell.length_b   1.000
_cell.length_c   1.000
_cell.angle_alpha   90.00
_cell.angle_beta   90.00
_cell.angle_gamma   90.00
#
_symmetry.space_group_name_H-M   'P 1'
#
loop_
_entity.id
_entity.type
_entity.pdbx_description
1 polymer ?
#
loop_
_entity_poly.entity_id
_entity_poly.type
_entity_poly.pdbx_seq_one_letter_code
_entity_poly.pdbx_strand_id
1 'polypeptide(L)'
;GYTPTHLRDAGFTAAVLKKLECTSYELRNAGFSAAQLKEAGYKLEQLKMGEYTATELREVGYYASDMKGAGFSAHEMRSANYSATEMHNAGYTAAEMKVANFSAKKLRVVGYTAAELLEAGWTVEVLKGAGYDASNLREARCTAAQLKAVAFPLSEMRSAGYSAGELQEVGYGAEELRAAGASLADLHVSGASVAELRHAGISAVGLRSEGVSIQEMKSAGYTAKELLTAGFSPSELHAAAFKAHELTAVGLTAKELRDGGYTTAQELRAAHCSVIELRAGGFQARELRKGGFSAEELVAGGYQPKEMKHGGFSATELRHADVSAADLKAAGFSVSSLRAADVSVVELKQIGFSAKDLHADGQGYSAS
;
A
#
# COMPACT_ATOMS: atom_id res chain seq x y z
N GLY A 1 49.59 -22.19 -70.23
CA GLY A 1 50.10 -22.48 -68.88
C GLY A 1 49.36 -23.68 -68.33
N TYR A 2 50.01 -24.48 -67.47
CA TYR A 2 49.34 -25.60 -66.80
C TYR A 2 48.30 -25.07 -65.80
N THR A 3 47.10 -25.65 -65.77
CA THR A 3 46.05 -25.28 -64.81
C THR A 3 46.32 -25.98 -63.47
N PRO A 4 45.77 -25.48 -62.35
CA PRO A 4 45.87 -26.17 -61.05
C PRO A 4 45.37 -27.63 -61.09
N THR A 5 44.41 -27.93 -61.98
CA THR A 5 43.94 -29.31 -62.25
C THR A 5 45.00 -30.16 -62.94
N HIS A 6 45.66 -29.67 -64.00
CA HIS A 6 46.77 -30.38 -64.65
C HIS A 6 47.90 -30.66 -63.65
N LEU A 7 48.20 -29.70 -62.76
CA LEU A 7 49.24 -29.87 -61.75
C LEU A 7 48.84 -30.88 -60.68
N ARG A 8 47.59 -30.88 -60.21
CA ARG A 8 47.08 -31.91 -59.31
C ARG A 8 47.20 -33.30 -59.93
N ASP A 9 46.78 -33.47 -61.19
CA ASP A 9 46.78 -34.76 -61.88
C ASP A 9 48.22 -35.25 -62.13
N ALA A 10 49.17 -34.33 -62.24
CA ALA A 10 50.61 -34.62 -62.28
C ALA A 10 51.24 -34.92 -60.89
N GLY A 11 50.43 -34.97 -59.82
CA GLY A 11 50.86 -35.36 -58.47
C GLY A 11 51.38 -34.21 -57.60
N PHE A 12 51.20 -32.94 -58.01
CA PHE A 12 51.61 -31.81 -57.19
C PHE A 12 50.69 -31.65 -55.97
N THR A 13 51.27 -31.42 -54.80
CA THR A 13 50.53 -31.20 -53.55
C THR A 13 50.06 -29.76 -53.42
N ALA A 14 48.99 -29.53 -52.64
CA ALA A 14 48.50 -28.19 -52.34
C ALA A 14 49.59 -27.27 -51.73
N ALA A 15 50.55 -27.83 -50.98
CA ALA A 15 51.67 -27.09 -50.41
C ALA A 15 52.65 -26.56 -51.47
N VAL A 16 52.88 -27.32 -52.54
CA VAL A 16 53.69 -26.83 -53.67
C VAL A 16 52.92 -25.76 -54.44
N LEU A 17 51.63 -26.00 -54.71
CA LEU A 17 50.80 -25.04 -55.45
C LEU A 17 50.61 -23.73 -54.70
N LYS A 18 50.60 -23.75 -53.36
CA LYS A 18 50.61 -22.54 -52.53
C LYS A 18 51.87 -21.69 -52.74
N LYS A 19 53.04 -22.31 -52.91
CA LYS A 19 54.30 -21.59 -53.21
C LYS A 19 54.30 -20.98 -54.60
N LEU A 20 53.45 -21.51 -55.49
CA LEU A 20 53.18 -20.95 -56.82
C LEU A 20 52.04 -19.93 -56.79
N GLU A 21 51.65 -19.45 -55.60
CA GLU A 21 50.62 -18.43 -55.37
C GLU A 21 49.21 -18.83 -55.87
N CYS A 22 48.94 -20.12 -56.05
CA CYS A 22 47.58 -20.58 -56.34
C CYS A 22 46.64 -20.20 -55.18
N THR A 23 45.47 -19.68 -55.52
CA THR A 23 44.45 -19.33 -54.54
C THR A 23 43.71 -20.58 -54.04
N SER A 24 43.14 -20.50 -52.84
CA SER A 24 42.29 -21.56 -52.30
C SER A 24 41.08 -21.88 -53.20
N TYR A 25 40.52 -20.87 -53.88
CA TYR A 25 39.42 -21.03 -54.84
C TYR A 25 39.84 -21.87 -56.06
N GLU A 26 40.99 -21.54 -56.65
CA GLU A 26 41.55 -22.30 -57.75
C GLU A 26 41.85 -23.75 -57.37
N LEU A 27 42.40 -23.97 -56.17
CA LEU A 27 42.67 -25.31 -55.67
C LEU A 27 41.39 -26.10 -55.38
N ARG A 28 40.33 -25.45 -54.87
CA ARG A 28 39.03 -26.10 -54.69
C ARG A 28 38.44 -26.53 -56.02
N ASN A 29 38.46 -25.66 -57.02
CA ASN A 29 37.97 -25.98 -58.37
C ASN A 29 38.81 -27.06 -59.06
N ALA A 30 40.09 -27.14 -58.70
CA ALA A 30 40.94 -28.25 -59.08
C ALA A 30 40.72 -29.51 -58.23
N GLY A 31 39.76 -29.55 -57.30
CA GLY A 31 39.37 -30.72 -56.53
C GLY A 31 40.25 -31.06 -55.32
N PHE A 32 41.01 -30.09 -54.79
CA PHE A 32 41.65 -30.28 -53.49
C PHE A 32 40.63 -30.14 -52.35
N SER A 33 40.77 -30.97 -51.32
CA SER A 33 39.93 -30.94 -50.11
C SER A 33 40.38 -29.87 -49.12
N ALA A 34 39.48 -29.48 -48.21
CA ALA A 34 39.80 -28.57 -47.11
C ALA A 34 40.96 -29.09 -46.24
N ALA A 35 41.04 -30.41 -46.03
CA ALA A 35 42.10 -31.05 -45.26
C ALA A 35 43.48 -30.84 -45.90
N GLN A 36 43.57 -31.02 -47.22
CA GLN A 36 44.82 -30.81 -47.97
C GLN A 36 45.28 -29.36 -47.94
N LEU A 37 44.35 -28.40 -48.02
CA LEU A 37 44.73 -26.98 -47.90
C LEU A 37 45.10 -26.60 -46.46
N LYS A 38 44.42 -27.16 -45.45
CA LYS A 38 44.79 -26.98 -44.04
C LYS A 38 46.20 -27.48 -43.78
N GLU A 39 46.55 -28.68 -44.26
CA GLU A 39 47.90 -29.26 -44.16
C GLU A 39 48.95 -28.43 -44.93
N ALA A 40 48.58 -27.88 -46.09
CA ALA A 40 49.39 -26.91 -46.83
C ALA A 40 49.51 -25.53 -46.13
N GLY A 41 48.87 -25.36 -44.97
CA GLY A 41 48.94 -24.17 -44.13
C GLY A 41 48.13 -22.98 -44.63
N TYR A 42 47.12 -23.18 -45.48
CA TYR A 42 46.17 -22.11 -45.79
C TYR A 42 45.43 -21.69 -44.51
N LYS A 43 45.31 -20.38 -44.29
CA LYS A 43 44.56 -19.85 -43.16
C LYS A 43 43.06 -20.01 -43.40
N LEU A 44 42.28 -20.03 -42.33
CA LEU A 44 40.84 -20.26 -42.40
C LEU A 44 40.10 -19.20 -43.24
N GLU A 45 40.55 -17.95 -43.23
CA GLU A 45 40.01 -16.88 -44.07
C GLU A 45 40.24 -17.17 -45.56
N GLN A 46 41.40 -17.74 -45.89
CA GLN A 46 41.70 -18.15 -47.26
C GLN A 46 40.81 -19.33 -47.64
N LEU A 47 40.60 -20.31 -46.76
CA LEU A 47 39.67 -21.41 -47.02
C LEU A 47 38.25 -20.89 -47.25
N LYS A 48 37.80 -19.90 -46.48
CA LYS A 48 36.51 -19.25 -46.69
C LYS A 48 36.42 -18.54 -48.03
N MET A 49 37.46 -17.79 -48.44
CA MET A 49 37.53 -17.18 -49.78
C MET A 49 37.57 -18.22 -50.91
N GLY A 50 38.10 -19.40 -50.62
CA GLY A 50 38.03 -20.57 -51.49
C GLY A 50 36.66 -21.25 -51.50
N GLU A 51 35.66 -20.65 -50.84
CA GLU A 51 34.28 -21.11 -50.71
C GLU A 51 34.10 -22.43 -49.96
N TYR A 52 35.12 -22.95 -49.28
CA TYR A 52 34.95 -24.13 -48.43
C TYR A 52 33.90 -23.84 -47.35
N THR A 53 32.91 -24.73 -47.26
CA THR A 53 31.75 -24.59 -46.40
C THR A 53 32.14 -24.81 -44.94
N ALA A 54 31.33 -24.24 -44.03
CA ALA A 54 31.53 -24.48 -42.60
C ALA A 54 31.44 -25.98 -42.23
N THR A 55 30.69 -26.79 -42.99
CA THR A 55 30.60 -28.25 -42.78
C THR A 55 31.93 -28.93 -43.10
N GLU A 56 32.51 -28.66 -44.27
CA GLU A 56 33.82 -29.21 -44.68
C GLU A 56 34.91 -28.79 -43.69
N LEU A 57 34.86 -27.55 -43.20
CA LEU A 57 35.84 -27.01 -42.26
C LEU A 57 35.68 -27.59 -40.85
N ARG A 58 34.45 -27.93 -40.44
CA ARG A 58 34.21 -28.64 -39.18
C ARG A 58 34.77 -30.05 -39.19
N GLU A 59 34.60 -30.78 -40.29
CA GLU A 59 35.11 -32.16 -40.45
C GLU A 59 36.63 -32.24 -40.31
N VAL A 60 37.33 -31.17 -40.70
CA VAL A 60 38.79 -31.07 -40.56
C VAL A 60 39.23 -30.43 -39.23
N GLY A 61 38.31 -30.23 -38.29
CA GLY A 61 38.59 -29.86 -36.91
C GLY A 61 38.78 -28.37 -36.64
N TYR A 62 38.08 -27.48 -37.36
CA TYR A 62 37.96 -26.07 -36.93
C TYR A 62 36.86 -25.90 -35.89
N TYR A 63 37.14 -25.12 -34.84
CA TYR A 63 36.18 -24.82 -33.77
C TYR A 63 35.34 -23.59 -34.09
N ALA A 64 34.20 -23.43 -33.42
CA ALA A 64 33.31 -22.30 -33.67
C ALA A 64 33.98 -20.92 -33.47
N SER A 65 34.95 -20.82 -32.55
CA SER A 65 35.76 -19.62 -32.32
C SER A 65 36.62 -19.26 -33.53
N ASP A 66 37.26 -20.26 -34.14
CA ASP A 66 38.09 -20.07 -35.34
C ASP A 66 37.21 -19.58 -36.48
N MET A 67 36.08 -20.25 -36.68
CA MET A 67 35.10 -19.90 -37.72
C MET A 67 34.57 -18.49 -37.53
N LYS A 68 34.28 -18.07 -36.29
CA LYS A 68 33.87 -16.69 -36.01
C LYS A 68 34.97 -15.70 -36.37
N GLY A 69 36.22 -15.97 -35.98
CA GLY A 69 37.37 -15.13 -36.33
C GLY A 69 37.57 -14.97 -37.84
N ALA A 70 37.30 -16.04 -38.60
CA ALA A 70 37.31 -16.00 -40.07
C ALA A 70 36.04 -15.39 -40.69
N GLY A 71 35.11 -14.90 -39.87
CA GLY A 71 33.91 -14.18 -40.28
C GLY A 71 32.76 -15.05 -40.77
N PHE A 72 32.73 -16.36 -40.47
CA PHE A 72 31.55 -17.18 -40.75
C PHE A 72 30.34 -16.65 -39.98
N SER A 73 29.19 -16.60 -40.66
CA SER A 73 27.93 -16.16 -40.09
C SER A 73 27.30 -17.24 -39.23
N ALA A 74 26.46 -16.83 -38.28
CA ALA A 74 25.73 -17.78 -37.44
C ALA A 74 24.85 -18.75 -38.27
N HIS A 75 24.34 -18.32 -39.43
CA HIS A 75 23.56 -19.18 -40.33
C HIS A 75 24.40 -20.29 -40.96
N GLU A 76 25.62 -19.96 -41.41
CA GLU A 76 26.58 -20.96 -41.92
C GLU A 76 26.97 -21.96 -40.83
N MET A 77 27.25 -21.46 -39.62
CA MET A 77 27.59 -22.30 -38.47
C MET A 77 26.46 -23.27 -38.09
N ARG A 78 25.22 -22.78 -38.06
CA ARG A 78 24.06 -23.63 -37.79
C ARG A 78 23.88 -24.70 -38.87
N SER A 79 24.06 -24.35 -40.13
CA SER A 79 23.95 -25.28 -41.27
C SER A 79 25.03 -26.36 -41.23
N ALA A 80 26.21 -26.02 -40.68
CA ALA A 80 27.30 -26.96 -40.37
C ALA A 80 27.11 -27.72 -39.03
N ASN A 81 25.91 -27.66 -38.45
CA ASN A 81 25.53 -28.32 -37.20
C ASN A 81 26.31 -27.87 -35.96
N TYR A 82 26.99 -26.70 -35.97
CA TYR A 82 27.53 -26.16 -34.72
C TYR A 82 26.37 -25.85 -33.77
N SER A 83 26.48 -26.34 -32.54
CA SER A 83 25.45 -26.16 -31.53
C SER A 83 25.39 -24.71 -31.06
N ALA A 84 24.23 -24.30 -30.55
CA ALA A 84 24.07 -22.97 -29.97
C ALA A 84 25.09 -22.71 -28.83
N THR A 85 25.47 -23.74 -28.07
CA THR A 85 26.49 -23.64 -27.02
C THR A 85 27.89 -23.36 -27.58
N GLU A 86 28.30 -24.10 -28.62
CA GLU A 86 29.59 -23.83 -29.30
C GLU A 86 29.63 -22.40 -29.85
N MET A 87 28.52 -21.94 -30.43
CA MET A 87 28.42 -20.59 -30.99
C MET A 87 28.40 -19.51 -29.90
N HIS A 88 27.67 -19.70 -28.81
CA HIS A 88 27.69 -18.77 -27.68
C HIS A 88 29.10 -18.64 -27.09
N ASN A 89 29.80 -19.76 -26.88
CA ASN A 89 31.17 -19.76 -26.36
C ASN A 89 32.18 -19.15 -27.34
N ALA A 90 31.91 -19.25 -28.64
CA ALA A 90 32.66 -18.54 -29.68
C ALA A 90 32.35 -17.05 -29.75
N GLY A 91 31.37 -16.57 -28.98
CA GLY A 91 31.00 -15.16 -28.85
C GLY A 91 29.97 -14.67 -29.86
N TYR A 92 29.24 -15.56 -30.58
CA TYR A 92 28.11 -15.14 -31.41
C TYR A 92 27.08 -14.37 -30.58
N THR A 93 26.61 -13.23 -31.08
CA THR A 93 25.67 -12.34 -30.39
C THR A 93 24.25 -12.87 -30.51
N ALA A 94 23.37 -12.45 -29.59
CA ALA A 94 21.94 -12.76 -29.65
C ALA A 94 21.29 -12.41 -31.01
N ALA A 95 21.70 -11.28 -31.62
CA ALA A 95 21.21 -10.83 -32.92
C ALA A 95 21.64 -11.77 -34.05
N GLU A 96 22.93 -12.17 -34.07
CA GLU A 96 23.44 -13.16 -35.02
C GLU A 96 22.69 -14.50 -34.89
N MET A 97 22.49 -14.96 -33.65
CA MET A 97 21.74 -16.19 -33.36
C MET A 97 20.27 -16.11 -33.82
N LYS A 98 19.64 -14.95 -33.66
CA LYS A 98 18.26 -14.70 -34.13
C LYS A 98 18.16 -14.78 -35.65
N VAL A 99 19.07 -14.14 -36.38
CA VAL A 99 19.14 -14.22 -37.86
C VAL A 99 19.39 -15.66 -38.32
N ALA A 100 20.14 -16.44 -37.54
CA ALA A 100 20.32 -17.87 -37.77
C ALA A 100 19.12 -18.74 -37.33
N ASN A 101 17.95 -18.13 -37.05
CA ASN A 101 16.71 -18.81 -36.67
C ASN A 101 16.80 -19.67 -35.40
N PHE A 102 17.67 -19.33 -34.44
CA PHE A 102 17.59 -19.91 -33.10
C PHE A 102 16.42 -19.31 -32.32
N SER A 103 15.70 -20.14 -31.56
CA SER A 103 14.61 -19.66 -30.71
C SER A 103 15.15 -19.07 -29.40
N ALA A 104 14.47 -18.04 -28.88
CA ALA A 104 14.78 -17.47 -27.57
C ALA A 104 14.87 -18.52 -26.45
N LYS A 105 14.00 -19.55 -26.48
CA LYS A 105 14.04 -20.67 -25.52
C LYS A 105 15.37 -21.43 -25.57
N LYS A 106 15.90 -21.69 -26.78
CA LYS A 106 17.19 -22.37 -26.93
C LYS A 106 18.33 -21.48 -26.45
N LEU A 107 18.28 -20.18 -26.74
CA LEU A 107 19.30 -19.21 -26.33
C LEU A 107 19.33 -19.00 -24.81
N ARG A 108 18.16 -18.98 -24.15
CA ARG A 108 18.06 -18.93 -22.68
C ARG A 108 18.81 -20.07 -22.01
N VAL A 109 18.61 -21.31 -22.48
CA VAL A 109 19.27 -22.51 -21.93
C VAL A 109 20.79 -22.43 -22.08
N VAL A 110 21.28 -21.72 -23.10
CA VAL A 110 22.71 -21.58 -23.38
C VAL A 110 23.36 -20.46 -22.57
N GLY A 111 22.58 -19.52 -22.02
CA GLY A 111 23.08 -18.48 -21.12
C GLY A 111 22.89 -17.05 -21.61
N TYR A 112 22.24 -16.82 -22.76
CA TYR A 112 21.88 -15.45 -23.15
C TYR A 112 20.92 -14.84 -22.13
N THR A 113 21.17 -13.60 -21.76
CA THR A 113 20.34 -12.84 -20.83
C THR A 113 19.10 -12.28 -21.54
N ALA A 114 18.07 -11.92 -20.76
CA ALA A 114 16.91 -11.25 -21.32
C ALA A 114 17.28 -9.92 -21.99
N ALA A 115 18.22 -9.16 -21.42
CA ALA A 115 18.70 -7.89 -21.97
C ALA A 115 19.29 -8.06 -23.38
N GLU A 116 20.19 -9.02 -23.57
CA GLU A 116 20.79 -9.30 -24.88
C GLU A 116 19.73 -9.70 -25.93
N LEU A 117 18.71 -10.47 -25.53
CA LEU A 117 17.64 -10.84 -26.45
C LEU A 117 16.72 -9.66 -26.78
N LEU A 118 16.41 -8.78 -25.83
CA LEU A 118 15.65 -7.55 -26.08
C LEU A 118 16.41 -6.61 -27.02
N GLU A 119 17.72 -6.42 -26.82
CA GLU A 119 18.58 -5.64 -27.71
C GLU A 119 18.65 -6.23 -29.12
N ALA A 120 18.62 -7.57 -29.24
CA ALA A 120 18.47 -8.28 -30.51
C ALA A 120 17.04 -8.17 -31.12
N GLY A 121 16.15 -7.42 -30.48
CA GLY A 121 14.79 -7.12 -30.93
C GLY A 121 13.78 -8.25 -30.67
N TRP A 122 14.04 -9.17 -29.76
CA TRP A 122 12.97 -10.05 -29.26
C TRP A 122 12.02 -9.24 -28.37
N THR A 123 10.75 -9.61 -28.36
CA THR A 123 9.73 -8.95 -27.53
C THR A 123 9.61 -9.64 -26.16
N VAL A 124 9.16 -8.90 -25.14
CA VAL A 124 8.88 -9.44 -23.80
C VAL A 124 7.96 -10.68 -23.83
N GLU A 125 6.94 -10.70 -24.69
CA GLU A 125 6.02 -11.84 -24.87
C GLU A 125 6.78 -13.13 -25.24
N VAL A 126 7.72 -13.02 -26.18
CA VAL A 126 8.52 -14.16 -26.61
C VAL A 126 9.51 -14.58 -25.52
N LEU A 127 10.05 -13.64 -24.74
CA LEU A 127 10.93 -13.97 -23.62
C LEU A 127 10.16 -14.68 -22.50
N LYS A 128 8.94 -14.24 -22.19
CA LYS A 128 8.03 -14.95 -21.27
C LYS A 128 7.80 -16.39 -21.76
N GLY A 129 7.46 -16.57 -23.04
CA GLY A 129 7.29 -17.89 -23.65
C GLY A 129 8.57 -18.74 -23.70
N ALA A 130 9.74 -18.09 -23.71
CA ALA A 130 11.05 -18.75 -23.60
C ALA A 130 11.41 -19.18 -22.16
N GLY A 131 10.64 -18.71 -21.17
CA GLY A 131 10.81 -19.04 -19.75
C GLY A 131 11.62 -18.02 -18.95
N TYR A 132 11.84 -16.81 -19.46
CA TYR A 132 12.35 -15.72 -18.62
C TYR A 132 11.24 -15.26 -17.66
N ASP A 133 11.58 -15.18 -16.38
CA ASP A 133 10.68 -14.72 -15.33
C ASP A 133 10.71 -13.20 -15.17
N ALA A 134 9.84 -12.67 -14.32
CA ALA A 134 9.76 -11.24 -14.04
C ALA A 134 11.08 -10.65 -13.52
N SER A 135 11.90 -11.43 -12.79
CA SER A 135 13.20 -11.00 -12.26
C SER A 135 14.22 -10.82 -13.38
N ASN A 136 14.31 -11.79 -14.30
CA ASN A 136 15.17 -11.66 -15.48
C ASN A 136 14.79 -10.42 -16.32
N LEU A 137 13.49 -10.15 -16.45
CA LEU A 137 13.00 -8.99 -17.19
C LEU A 137 13.22 -7.68 -16.45
N ARG A 138 13.15 -7.66 -15.11
CA ARG A 138 13.51 -6.51 -14.29
C ARG A 138 14.99 -6.16 -14.43
N GLU A 139 15.87 -7.16 -14.40
CA GLU A 139 17.31 -7.00 -14.65
C GLU A 139 17.57 -6.45 -16.07
N ALA A 140 16.76 -6.88 -17.04
CA ALA A 140 16.75 -6.34 -18.39
C ALA A 140 16.07 -4.97 -18.52
N ARG A 141 15.70 -4.34 -17.39
CA ARG A 141 15.09 -2.99 -17.29
C ARG A 141 13.71 -2.88 -17.94
N CYS A 142 12.97 -3.99 -18.05
CA CYS A 142 11.56 -3.92 -18.43
C CYS A 142 10.75 -3.18 -17.35
N THR A 143 9.71 -2.48 -17.77
CA THR A 143 8.80 -1.75 -16.89
C THR A 143 7.65 -2.63 -16.41
N ALA A 144 7.01 -2.25 -15.30
CA ALA A 144 5.81 -2.92 -14.81
C ALA A 144 4.70 -2.97 -15.88
N ALA A 145 4.58 -1.91 -16.70
CA ALA A 145 3.59 -1.84 -17.77
C ALA A 145 3.83 -2.90 -18.85
N GLN A 146 5.09 -3.12 -19.23
CA GLN A 146 5.46 -4.15 -20.21
C GLN A 146 5.14 -5.55 -19.70
N LEU A 147 5.42 -5.83 -18.43
CA LEU A 147 5.11 -7.12 -17.81
C LEU A 147 3.60 -7.33 -17.64
N LYS A 148 2.86 -6.28 -17.25
CA LYS A 148 1.39 -6.32 -17.16
C LYS A 148 0.75 -6.58 -18.52
N ALA A 149 1.25 -5.95 -19.59
CA ALA A 149 0.73 -6.11 -20.94
C ALA A 149 0.82 -7.56 -21.46
N VAL A 150 1.82 -8.33 -21.00
CA VAL A 150 1.97 -9.75 -21.32
C VAL A 150 1.45 -10.67 -20.21
N ALA A 151 0.66 -10.12 -19.27
CA ALA A 151 0.02 -10.84 -18.16
C ALA A 151 0.99 -11.61 -17.25
N PHE A 152 2.10 -11.01 -16.80
CA PHE A 152 2.83 -11.55 -15.66
C PHE A 152 1.98 -11.48 -14.38
N PRO A 153 2.03 -12.50 -13.49
CA PRO A 153 1.34 -12.44 -12.21
C PRO A 153 1.86 -11.29 -11.35
N LEU A 154 0.95 -10.58 -10.68
CA LEU A 154 1.32 -9.47 -9.78
C LEU A 154 2.26 -9.92 -8.66
N SER A 155 2.04 -11.10 -8.09
CA SER A 155 2.91 -11.68 -7.06
C SER A 155 4.35 -11.91 -7.57
N GLU A 156 4.50 -12.36 -8.81
CA GLU A 156 5.81 -12.56 -9.43
C GLU A 156 6.51 -11.22 -9.68
N MET A 157 5.77 -10.20 -10.14
CA MET A 157 6.30 -8.85 -10.28
C MET A 157 6.74 -8.28 -8.92
N ARG A 158 5.97 -8.52 -7.85
CA ARG A 158 6.37 -8.13 -6.49
C ARG A 158 7.65 -8.83 -6.04
N SER A 159 7.75 -10.14 -6.25
CA SER A 159 8.98 -10.91 -5.93
C SER A 159 10.18 -10.49 -6.77
N ALA A 160 9.96 -10.03 -8.01
CA ALA A 160 10.99 -9.46 -8.87
C ALA A 160 11.44 -8.05 -8.46
N GLY A 161 10.82 -7.46 -7.43
CA GLY A 161 11.22 -6.17 -6.87
C GLY A 161 10.54 -4.95 -7.50
N TYR A 162 9.42 -5.11 -8.22
CA TYR A 162 8.59 -3.97 -8.60
C TYR A 162 7.90 -3.40 -7.36
N SER A 163 8.13 -2.11 -7.11
CA SER A 163 7.57 -1.39 -5.97
C SER A 163 6.06 -1.24 -6.06
N ALA A 164 5.40 -0.95 -4.94
CA ALA A 164 3.95 -0.78 -4.93
C ALA A 164 3.56 0.44 -5.79
N GLY A 165 4.35 1.52 -5.76
CA GLY A 165 4.16 2.70 -6.61
C GLY A 165 4.19 2.38 -8.09
N GLU A 166 5.24 1.70 -8.57
CA GLU A 166 5.34 1.30 -9.99
C GLU A 166 4.14 0.45 -10.45
N LEU A 167 3.58 -0.35 -9.54
CA LEU A 167 2.44 -1.22 -9.84
C LEU A 167 1.11 -0.45 -9.78
N GLN A 168 0.97 0.54 -8.88
CA GLN A 168 -0.18 1.43 -8.84
C GLN A 168 -0.27 2.31 -10.09
N GLU A 169 0.87 2.82 -10.58
CA GLU A 169 0.93 3.62 -11.82
C GLU A 169 0.39 2.88 -13.04
N VAL A 170 0.51 1.54 -13.04
CA VAL A 170 -0.03 0.69 -14.11
C VAL A 170 -1.43 0.15 -13.79
N GLY A 171 -2.06 0.63 -12.71
CA GLY A 171 -3.45 0.39 -12.37
C GLY A 171 -3.71 -0.88 -11.54
N TYR A 172 -2.80 -1.24 -10.63
CA TYR A 172 -3.12 -2.19 -9.55
C TYR A 172 -3.58 -1.45 -8.30
N GLY A 173 -4.68 -1.88 -7.69
CA GLY A 173 -5.21 -1.29 -6.46
C GLY A 173 -4.46 -1.71 -5.20
N ALA A 174 -4.66 -0.97 -4.10
CA ALA A 174 -4.04 -1.28 -2.81
C ALA A 174 -4.40 -2.67 -2.28
N GLU A 175 -5.62 -3.15 -2.53
CA GLU A 175 -6.08 -4.49 -2.15
C GLU A 175 -5.31 -5.59 -2.91
N GLU A 176 -5.20 -5.47 -4.24
CA GLU A 176 -4.45 -6.41 -5.07
C GLU A 176 -2.98 -6.46 -4.66
N LEU A 177 -2.39 -5.30 -4.38
CA LEU A 177 -1.00 -5.19 -3.93
C LEU A 177 -0.79 -5.84 -2.58
N ARG A 178 -1.72 -5.64 -1.64
CA ARG A 178 -1.66 -6.29 -0.32
C ARG A 178 -1.81 -7.80 -0.44
N ALA A 179 -2.72 -8.30 -1.28
CA ALA A 179 -2.86 -9.72 -1.58
C ALA A 179 -1.57 -10.30 -2.21
N ALA A 180 -0.84 -9.49 -2.97
CA ALA A 180 0.47 -9.81 -3.53
C ALA A 180 1.65 -9.56 -2.55
N GLY A 181 1.37 -9.27 -1.28
CA GLY A 181 2.37 -9.16 -0.21
C GLY A 181 2.93 -7.75 0.03
N ALA A 182 2.29 -6.70 -0.47
CA ALA A 182 2.68 -5.32 -0.14
C ALA A 182 2.43 -5.01 1.34
N SER A 183 3.44 -4.42 1.98
CA SER A 183 3.34 -3.96 3.36
C SER A 183 2.48 -2.69 3.45
N LEU A 184 2.03 -2.32 4.65
CA LEU A 184 1.35 -1.04 4.84
C LEU A 184 2.26 0.14 4.49
N ALA A 185 3.53 0.08 4.89
CA ALA A 185 4.53 1.09 4.54
C ALA A 185 4.70 1.22 3.03
N ASP A 186 4.69 0.10 2.28
CA ASP A 186 4.79 0.12 0.82
C ASP A 186 3.60 0.86 0.20
N LEU A 187 2.39 0.60 0.68
CA LEU A 187 1.16 1.21 0.19
C LEU A 187 1.06 2.70 0.57
N HIS A 188 1.60 3.06 1.74
CA HIS A 188 1.65 4.46 2.16
C HIS A 188 2.62 5.26 1.30
N VAL A 189 3.84 4.74 1.08
CA VAL A 189 4.86 5.38 0.22
C VAL A 189 4.40 5.44 -1.24
N SER A 190 3.62 4.48 -1.70
CA SER A 190 3.05 4.50 -3.04
C SER A 190 1.95 5.55 -3.23
N GLY A 191 1.50 6.20 -2.15
CA GLY A 191 0.50 7.25 -2.18
C GLY A 191 -0.94 6.74 -2.15
N ALA A 192 -1.16 5.50 -1.69
CA ALA A 192 -2.52 4.99 -1.52
C ALA A 192 -3.31 5.85 -0.52
N SER A 193 -4.52 6.25 -0.91
CA SER A 193 -5.42 7.00 -0.05
C SER A 193 -5.87 6.16 1.13
N VAL A 194 -6.22 6.82 2.24
CA VAL A 194 -6.71 6.13 3.45
C VAL A 194 -7.98 5.31 3.18
N ALA A 195 -8.81 5.74 2.23
CA ALA A 195 -9.97 4.97 1.77
C ALA A 195 -9.56 3.67 1.07
N GLU A 196 -8.59 3.72 0.15
CA GLU A 196 -8.06 2.52 -0.51
C GLU A 196 -7.39 1.58 0.49
N LEU A 197 -6.66 2.11 1.47
CA LEU A 197 -6.09 1.33 2.56
C LEU A 197 -7.19 0.64 3.39
N ARG A 198 -8.29 1.33 3.69
CA ARG A 198 -9.44 0.73 4.38
C ARG A 198 -10.05 -0.42 3.58
N HIS A 199 -10.27 -0.22 2.28
CA HIS A 199 -10.77 -1.27 1.40
C HIS A 199 -9.80 -2.45 1.29
N ALA A 200 -8.49 -2.20 1.32
CA ALA A 200 -7.45 -3.22 1.43
C ALA A 200 -7.42 -3.91 2.81
N GLY A 201 -8.33 -3.59 3.74
CA GLY A 201 -8.42 -4.24 5.05
C GLY A 201 -7.37 -3.75 6.06
N ILE A 202 -6.80 -2.57 5.85
CA ILE A 202 -5.92 -1.96 6.86
C ILE A 202 -6.77 -1.50 8.05
N SER A 203 -6.35 -1.84 9.28
CA SER A 203 -7.01 -1.38 10.50
C SER A 203 -6.54 0.00 10.93
N ALA A 204 -7.36 0.69 11.73
CA ALA A 204 -6.96 1.98 12.34
C ALA A 204 -5.68 1.86 13.18
N VAL A 205 -5.40 0.70 13.79
CA VAL A 205 -4.15 0.42 14.52
C VAL A 205 -2.94 0.59 13.60
N GLY A 206 -2.98 -0.03 12.42
CA GLY A 206 -1.90 0.06 11.44
C GLY A 206 -1.72 1.48 10.91
N LEU A 207 -2.82 2.17 10.60
CA LEU A 207 -2.74 3.57 10.14
C LEU A 207 -2.18 4.51 11.22
N ARG A 208 -2.50 4.26 12.49
CA ARG A 208 -1.98 5.04 13.61
C ARG A 208 -0.46 4.88 13.75
N SER A 209 0.08 3.68 13.56
CA SER A 209 1.54 3.48 13.60
C SER A 209 2.28 4.19 12.46
N GLU A 210 1.61 4.41 11.33
CA GLU A 210 2.13 5.21 10.20
C GLU A 210 1.89 6.73 10.37
N GLY A 211 1.29 7.16 11.49
CA GLY A 211 1.05 8.57 11.77
C GLY A 211 -0.08 9.21 10.94
N VAL A 212 -0.93 8.40 10.29
CA VAL A 212 -2.11 8.89 9.57
C VAL A 212 -3.07 9.58 10.54
N SER A 213 -3.62 10.73 10.14
CA SER A 213 -4.44 11.53 11.05
C SER A 213 -5.84 10.94 11.25
N ILE A 214 -6.43 11.19 12.42
CA ILE A 214 -7.80 10.75 12.73
C ILE A 214 -8.82 11.37 11.76
N GLN A 215 -8.56 12.59 11.27
CA GLN A 215 -9.45 13.27 10.32
C GLN A 215 -9.49 12.54 8.98
N GLU A 216 -8.35 12.09 8.48
CA GLU A 216 -8.29 11.30 7.25
C GLU A 216 -8.94 9.93 7.45
N MET A 217 -8.70 9.27 8.59
CA MET A 217 -9.38 8.01 8.92
C MET A 217 -10.90 8.19 9.02
N LYS A 218 -11.36 9.26 9.67
CA LYS A 218 -12.79 9.58 9.75
C LYS A 218 -13.40 9.81 8.37
N SER A 219 -12.71 10.57 7.52
CA SER A 219 -13.14 10.84 6.14
C SER A 219 -13.18 9.57 5.29
N ALA A 220 -12.29 8.62 5.57
CA ALA A 220 -12.28 7.28 4.98
C ALA A 220 -13.32 6.33 5.60
N GLY A 221 -14.09 6.76 6.62
CA GLY A 221 -15.17 5.97 7.21
C GLY A 221 -14.75 5.03 8.35
N TYR A 222 -13.59 5.26 8.99
CA TYR A 222 -13.28 4.61 10.26
C TYR A 222 -14.17 5.16 11.38
N THR A 223 -14.77 4.25 12.14
CA THR A 223 -15.72 4.56 13.22
C THR A 223 -15.00 4.91 14.53
N ALA A 224 -15.71 5.60 15.43
CA ALA A 224 -15.21 5.89 16.78
C ALA A 224 -14.74 4.60 17.51
N LYS A 225 -15.47 3.49 17.35
CA LYS A 225 -15.09 2.18 17.93
C LYS A 225 -13.74 1.69 17.42
N GLU A 226 -13.52 1.73 16.11
CA GLU A 226 -12.27 1.29 15.49
C GLU A 226 -11.09 2.15 15.95
N LEU A 227 -11.31 3.46 16.08
CA LEU A 227 -10.29 4.40 16.51
C LEU A 227 -9.96 4.28 18.01
N LEU A 228 -10.95 4.09 18.87
CA LEU A 228 -10.73 3.79 20.29
C LEU A 228 -9.95 2.48 20.46
N THR A 229 -10.32 1.45 19.70
CA THR A 229 -9.61 0.16 19.70
C THR A 229 -8.17 0.32 19.20
N ALA A 230 -7.93 1.27 18.29
CA ALA A 230 -6.60 1.65 17.84
C ALA A 230 -5.77 2.44 18.87
N GLY A 231 -6.35 2.76 20.03
CA GLY A 231 -5.69 3.47 21.12
C GLY A 231 -5.75 4.99 20.99
N PHE A 232 -6.63 5.54 20.14
CA PHE A 232 -6.95 6.97 20.20
C PHE A 232 -7.84 7.26 21.42
N SER A 233 -7.56 8.36 22.08
CA SER A 233 -8.28 8.81 23.27
C SER A 233 -9.57 9.55 22.91
N PRO A 234 -10.54 9.64 23.85
CA PRO A 234 -11.76 10.41 23.64
C PRO A 234 -11.52 11.88 23.31
N SER A 235 -10.45 12.49 23.86
CA SER A 235 -10.05 13.87 23.55
C SER A 235 -9.51 14.05 22.14
N GLU A 236 -8.73 13.08 21.64
CA GLU A 236 -8.30 13.07 20.25
C GLU A 236 -9.49 12.91 19.29
N LEU A 237 -10.48 12.08 19.64
CA LEU A 237 -11.73 11.96 18.86
C LEU A 237 -12.57 13.24 18.92
N HIS A 238 -12.62 13.91 20.07
CA HIS A 238 -13.30 15.20 20.21
C HIS A 238 -12.65 16.27 19.32
N ALA A 239 -11.32 16.35 19.33
CA ALA A 239 -10.56 17.22 18.42
C ALA A 239 -10.79 16.85 16.94
N ALA A 240 -11.07 15.57 16.66
CA ALA A 240 -11.48 15.09 15.35
C ALA A 240 -12.99 15.31 15.04
N ALA A 241 -13.69 16.09 15.87
CA ALA A 241 -15.11 16.43 15.76
C ALA A 241 -16.06 15.21 15.74
N PHE A 242 -15.67 14.09 16.34
CA PHE A 242 -16.65 13.04 16.67
C PHE A 242 -17.63 13.59 17.71
N LYS A 243 -18.88 13.14 17.62
CA LYS A 243 -19.96 13.58 18.51
C LYS A 243 -20.07 12.65 19.70
N ALA A 244 -20.44 13.19 20.86
CA ALA A 244 -20.60 12.40 22.07
C ALA A 244 -21.49 11.16 21.89
N HIS A 245 -22.56 11.25 21.08
CA HIS A 245 -23.45 10.10 20.82
C HIS A 245 -22.76 8.94 20.09
N GLU A 246 -21.75 9.21 19.25
CA GLU A 246 -20.95 8.17 18.59
C GLU A 246 -20.08 7.42 19.60
N LEU A 247 -19.68 8.10 20.68
CA LEU A 247 -18.85 7.54 21.74
C LEU A 247 -19.68 6.84 22.83
N THR A 248 -20.86 7.36 23.18
CA THR A 248 -21.79 6.65 24.09
C THR A 248 -22.30 5.36 23.45
N ALA A 249 -22.57 5.36 22.14
CA ALA A 249 -23.00 4.16 21.41
C ALA A 249 -21.98 3.02 21.43
N VAL A 250 -20.70 3.33 21.69
CA VAL A 250 -19.62 2.34 21.80
C VAL A 250 -19.21 2.08 23.27
N GLY A 251 -19.97 2.61 24.22
CA GLY A 251 -19.90 2.27 25.63
C GLY A 251 -19.14 3.25 26.53
N LEU A 252 -18.76 4.44 26.05
CA LEU A 252 -18.11 5.43 26.92
C LEU A 252 -19.10 6.02 27.91
N THR A 253 -18.64 6.15 29.15
CA THR A 253 -19.37 6.77 30.24
C THR A 253 -19.35 8.29 30.15
N ALA A 254 -20.32 8.96 30.79
CA ALA A 254 -20.34 10.41 30.90
C ALA A 254 -19.05 10.99 31.52
N LYS A 255 -18.40 10.25 32.43
CA LYS A 255 -17.12 10.64 33.01
C LYS A 255 -16.00 10.65 31.96
N GLU A 256 -15.84 9.57 31.21
CA GLU A 256 -14.81 9.45 30.17
C GLU A 256 -15.01 10.48 29.05
N LEU A 257 -16.26 10.79 28.71
CA LEU A 257 -16.59 11.85 27.76
C LEU A 257 -16.21 13.22 28.31
N ARG A 258 -16.54 13.50 29.57
CA ARG A 258 -16.16 14.77 30.21
C ARG A 258 -14.64 14.95 30.26
N ASP A 259 -13.92 13.92 30.68
CA ASP A 259 -12.45 13.90 30.70
C ASP A 259 -11.87 14.02 29.28
N GLY A 260 -12.61 13.53 28.27
CA GLY A 260 -12.35 13.70 26.84
C GLY A 260 -12.72 15.07 26.24
N GLY A 261 -13.19 16.03 27.03
CA GLY A 261 -13.51 17.39 26.57
C GLY A 261 -14.97 17.62 26.17
N TYR A 262 -15.83 16.59 26.21
CA TYR A 262 -17.27 16.73 25.99
C TYR A 262 -17.94 17.30 27.25
N THR A 263 -17.78 18.60 27.46
CA THR A 263 -18.14 19.30 28.71
C THR A 263 -19.51 19.98 28.68
N THR A 264 -20.20 19.98 27.53
CA THR A 264 -21.50 20.63 27.45
C THR A 264 -22.63 19.65 27.76
N ALA A 265 -23.47 19.99 28.74
CA ALA A 265 -24.59 19.15 29.15
C ALA A 265 -25.62 18.96 28.00
N GLN A 266 -25.76 19.94 27.11
CA GLN A 266 -26.60 19.84 25.92
C GLN A 266 -26.12 18.72 24.97
N GLU A 267 -24.82 18.65 24.70
CA GLU A 267 -24.25 17.61 23.84
C GLU A 267 -24.41 16.23 24.46
N LEU A 268 -24.18 16.08 25.76
CA LEU A 268 -24.35 14.80 26.44
C LEU A 268 -25.83 14.39 26.57
N ARG A 269 -26.75 15.35 26.68
CA ARG A 269 -28.19 15.10 26.60
C ARG A 269 -28.56 14.53 25.23
N ALA A 270 -28.03 15.12 24.15
CA ALA A 270 -28.20 14.62 22.79
C ALA A 270 -27.53 13.24 22.57
N ALA A 271 -26.52 12.91 23.39
CA ALA A 271 -25.91 11.59 23.45
C ALA A 271 -26.67 10.58 24.34
N HIS A 272 -27.86 10.95 24.81
CA HIS A 272 -28.73 10.16 25.68
C HIS A 272 -28.13 9.83 27.05
N CYS A 273 -27.16 10.61 27.54
CA CYS A 273 -26.70 10.47 28.92
C CYS A 273 -27.81 10.90 29.88
N SER A 274 -28.17 10.01 30.80
CA SER A 274 -29.10 10.29 31.88
C SER A 274 -28.49 11.26 32.91
N VAL A 275 -29.33 11.95 33.66
CA VAL A 275 -28.88 12.83 34.75
C VAL A 275 -28.06 12.07 35.80
N ILE A 276 -28.39 10.82 36.07
CA ILE A 276 -27.66 9.97 37.02
C ILE A 276 -26.22 9.75 36.53
N GLU A 277 -26.05 9.42 35.25
CA GLU A 277 -24.73 9.23 34.64
C GLU A 277 -23.94 10.54 34.59
N LEU A 278 -24.59 11.65 34.26
CA LEU A 278 -23.98 12.97 34.28
C LEU A 278 -23.53 13.37 35.69
N ARG A 279 -24.34 13.10 36.70
CA ARG A 279 -23.98 13.34 38.10
C ARG A 279 -22.78 12.50 38.52
N ALA A 280 -22.78 11.20 38.19
CA ALA A 280 -21.65 10.31 38.43
C ALA A 280 -20.39 10.75 37.65
N GLY A 281 -20.57 11.35 36.48
CA GLY A 281 -19.53 11.99 35.67
C GLY A 281 -19.02 13.32 36.21
N GLY A 282 -19.57 13.82 37.32
CA GLY A 282 -19.12 15.05 37.98
C GLY A 282 -19.71 16.35 37.43
N PHE A 283 -20.80 16.27 36.67
CA PHE A 283 -21.53 17.46 36.25
C PHE A 283 -22.27 18.10 37.42
N GLN A 284 -22.23 19.42 37.50
CA GLN A 284 -22.91 20.19 38.54
C GLN A 284 -24.32 20.59 38.08
N ALA A 285 -25.23 20.82 39.03
CA ALA A 285 -26.59 21.26 38.74
C ALA A 285 -26.65 22.51 37.83
N ARG A 286 -25.68 23.43 38.00
CA ARG A 286 -25.52 24.62 37.14
C ARG A 286 -25.28 24.28 35.68
N GLU A 287 -24.44 23.29 35.43
CA GLU A 287 -24.04 22.88 34.08
C GLU A 287 -25.21 22.19 33.38
N LEU A 288 -25.91 21.31 34.10
CA LEU A 288 -27.10 20.65 33.59
C LEU A 288 -28.25 21.65 33.33
N ARG A 289 -28.45 22.65 34.20
CA ARG A 289 -29.42 23.72 33.97
C ARG A 289 -29.16 24.47 32.66
N LYS A 290 -27.89 24.82 32.40
CA LYS A 290 -27.49 25.46 31.13
C LYS A 290 -27.71 24.55 29.92
N GLY A 291 -27.60 23.23 30.12
CA GLY A 291 -27.91 22.22 29.11
C GLY A 291 -29.40 21.95 28.90
N GLY A 292 -30.28 22.67 29.59
CA GLY A 292 -31.73 22.55 29.45
C GLY A 292 -32.36 21.43 30.27
N PHE A 293 -31.65 20.87 31.25
CA PHE A 293 -32.24 19.91 32.19
C PHE A 293 -33.13 20.62 33.22
N SER A 294 -34.29 20.05 33.49
CA SER A 294 -35.28 20.61 34.41
C SER A 294 -34.98 20.28 35.87
N ALA A 295 -35.65 20.98 36.79
CA ALA A 295 -35.52 20.71 38.22
C ALA A 295 -35.99 19.28 38.56
N GLU A 296 -37.08 18.84 37.93
CA GLU A 296 -37.64 17.49 38.06
C GLU A 296 -36.62 16.41 37.69
N GLU A 297 -35.97 16.58 36.53
CA GLU A 297 -34.96 15.64 36.04
C GLU A 297 -33.74 15.55 36.98
N LEU A 298 -33.31 16.68 37.55
CA LEU A 298 -32.19 16.73 38.49
C LEU A 298 -32.52 16.13 39.86
N VAL A 299 -33.73 16.38 40.37
CA VAL A 299 -34.21 15.76 41.61
C VAL A 299 -34.31 14.24 41.44
N ALA A 300 -34.90 13.77 40.34
CA ALA A 300 -34.95 12.34 39.99
C ALA A 300 -33.54 11.74 39.82
N GLY A 301 -32.58 12.52 39.32
CA GLY A 301 -31.17 12.15 39.22
C GLY A 301 -30.37 12.21 40.52
N GLY A 302 -31.01 12.56 41.64
CA GLY A 302 -30.41 12.53 42.98
C GLY A 302 -29.62 13.79 43.37
N TYR A 303 -29.77 14.90 42.65
CA TYR A 303 -29.23 16.19 43.08
C TYR A 303 -29.99 16.71 44.30
N GLN A 304 -29.25 17.13 45.31
CA GLN A 304 -29.82 17.64 46.54
C GLN A 304 -30.34 19.07 46.35
N PRO A 305 -31.43 19.49 47.03
CA PRO A 305 -31.98 20.85 46.90
C PRO A 305 -30.96 21.97 47.16
N LYS A 306 -29.96 21.72 48.02
CA LYS A 306 -28.82 22.63 48.23
C LYS A 306 -27.97 22.78 46.97
N GLU A 307 -27.63 21.68 46.29
CA GLU A 307 -26.88 21.68 45.03
C GLU A 307 -27.66 22.40 43.93
N MET A 308 -28.96 22.15 43.87
CA MET A 308 -29.89 22.80 42.94
C MET A 308 -29.95 24.31 43.14
N LYS A 309 -30.05 24.77 44.40
CA LYS A 309 -30.00 26.19 44.73
C LYS A 309 -28.71 26.85 44.26
N HIS A 310 -27.55 26.24 44.51
CA HIS A 310 -26.25 26.74 44.02
C HIS A 310 -26.14 26.68 42.48
N GLY A 311 -26.87 25.72 41.88
CA GLY A 311 -27.08 25.58 40.44
C GLY A 311 -27.90 26.69 39.81
N GLY A 312 -28.59 27.51 40.62
CA GLY A 312 -29.43 28.61 40.18
C GLY A 312 -30.90 28.23 39.95
N PHE A 313 -31.34 27.08 40.48
CA PHE A 313 -32.76 26.73 40.53
C PHE A 313 -33.45 27.48 41.68
N SER A 314 -34.64 27.98 41.39
CA SER A 314 -35.51 28.69 42.31
C SER A 314 -36.32 27.74 43.21
N ALA A 315 -36.86 28.28 44.30
CA ALA A 315 -37.73 27.51 45.18
C ALA A 315 -39.01 27.05 44.46
N THR A 316 -39.54 27.86 43.54
CA THR A 316 -40.71 27.53 42.70
C THR A 316 -40.42 26.31 41.82
N GLU A 317 -39.31 26.34 41.06
CA GLU A 317 -38.89 25.22 40.22
C GLU A 317 -38.72 23.94 41.04
N LEU A 318 -38.15 24.02 42.25
CA LEU A 318 -38.00 22.85 43.11
C LEU A 318 -39.31 22.37 43.75
N ARG A 319 -40.26 23.26 44.06
CA ARG A 319 -41.60 22.86 44.51
C ARG A 319 -42.38 22.14 43.41
N HIS A 320 -42.26 22.57 42.15
CA HIS A 320 -42.82 21.87 41.00
C HIS A 320 -42.15 20.50 40.77
N ALA A 321 -40.88 20.36 41.15
CA ALA A 321 -40.15 19.11 41.21
C ALA A 321 -40.40 18.27 42.48
N ASP A 322 -41.54 18.47 43.15
CA ASP A 322 -41.98 17.75 44.35
C ASP A 322 -41.03 17.81 45.56
N VAL A 323 -40.11 18.77 45.61
CA VAL A 323 -39.25 18.99 46.79
C VAL A 323 -40.07 19.62 47.92
N SER A 324 -40.02 19.06 49.12
CA SER A 324 -40.80 19.56 50.26
C SER A 324 -40.34 20.95 50.73
N ALA A 325 -41.26 21.76 51.30
CA ALA A 325 -40.89 23.06 51.87
C ALA A 325 -39.84 22.94 52.99
N ALA A 326 -39.86 21.83 53.75
CA ALA A 326 -38.86 21.52 54.76
C ALA A 326 -37.46 21.33 54.15
N ASP A 327 -37.35 20.60 53.04
CA ASP A 327 -36.08 20.38 52.34
C ASP A 327 -35.56 21.66 51.69
N LEU A 328 -36.45 22.52 51.18
CA LEU A 328 -36.08 23.84 50.66
C LEU A 328 -35.56 24.75 51.78
N LYS A 329 -36.19 24.73 52.96
CA LYS A 329 -35.66 25.43 54.13
C LYS A 329 -34.28 24.88 54.51
N ALA A 330 -34.11 23.56 54.55
CA ALA A 330 -32.83 22.92 54.87
C ALA A 330 -31.72 23.25 53.84
N ALA A 331 -32.10 23.42 52.57
CA ALA A 331 -31.22 23.93 51.50
C ALA A 331 -30.92 25.43 51.60
N GLY A 332 -31.57 26.13 52.55
CA GLY A 332 -31.33 27.52 52.90
C GLY A 332 -32.10 28.52 52.06
N PHE A 333 -33.21 28.17 51.43
CA PHE A 333 -34.07 29.15 50.74
C PHE A 333 -34.68 30.14 51.76
N SER A 334 -34.77 31.42 51.36
CA SER A 334 -35.33 32.48 52.20
C SER A 334 -36.85 32.35 52.34
N VAL A 335 -37.43 32.99 53.36
CA VAL A 335 -38.90 33.02 53.56
C VAL A 335 -39.58 33.63 52.34
N SER A 336 -39.02 34.69 51.78
CA SER A 336 -39.47 35.35 50.54
C SER A 336 -39.47 34.40 49.35
N SER A 337 -38.40 33.61 49.16
CA SER A 337 -38.31 32.62 48.09
C SER A 337 -39.34 31.49 48.27
N LEU A 338 -39.57 31.04 49.51
CA LEU A 338 -40.54 29.99 49.81
C LEU A 338 -41.98 30.47 49.62
N ARG A 339 -42.30 31.72 50.03
CA ARG A 339 -43.60 32.34 49.75
C ARG A 339 -43.86 32.48 48.24
N ALA A 340 -42.83 32.87 47.49
CA ALA A 340 -42.91 32.93 46.02
C ALA A 340 -43.13 31.54 45.39
N ALA A 341 -42.79 30.47 46.10
CA ALA A 341 -43.04 29.08 45.74
C ALA A 341 -44.34 28.52 46.33
N ASP A 342 -45.30 29.41 46.64
CA ASP A 342 -46.62 29.10 47.20
C ASP A 342 -46.61 28.35 48.55
N VAL A 343 -45.52 28.43 49.31
CA VAL A 343 -45.46 27.89 50.68
C VAL A 343 -46.20 28.83 51.62
N SER A 344 -47.31 28.33 52.19
CA SER A 344 -48.18 29.13 53.05
C SER A 344 -47.48 29.56 54.35
N VAL A 345 -47.95 30.65 54.97
CA VAL A 345 -47.46 31.11 56.28
C VAL A 345 -47.60 30.03 57.36
N VAL A 346 -48.67 29.22 57.28
CA VAL A 346 -48.90 28.10 58.20
C VAL A 346 -47.82 27.04 58.02
N GLU A 347 -47.52 26.65 56.77
CA GLU A 347 -46.48 25.69 56.44
C GLU A 347 -45.09 26.21 56.84
N LEU A 348 -44.79 27.49 56.61
CA LEU A 348 -43.53 28.12 57.04
C LEU A 348 -43.32 28.05 58.56
N LYS A 349 -44.38 28.24 59.36
CA LYS A 349 -44.33 28.05 60.81
C LYS A 349 -44.08 26.57 61.18
N GLN A 350 -44.75 25.64 60.49
CA GLN A 350 -44.62 24.20 60.73
C GLN A 350 -43.20 23.70 60.44
N ILE A 351 -42.56 24.20 59.39
CA ILE A 351 -41.16 23.87 59.08
C ILE A 351 -40.16 24.67 59.94
N GLY A 352 -40.65 25.44 60.93
CA GLY A 352 -39.84 26.03 62.00
C GLY A 352 -39.25 27.41 61.72
N PHE A 353 -39.87 28.24 60.88
CA PHE A 353 -39.56 29.68 60.84
C PHE A 353 -40.20 30.40 62.02
N SER A 354 -39.45 31.26 62.69
CA SER A 354 -39.96 32.07 63.81
C SER A 354 -40.85 33.22 63.32
N ALA A 355 -41.65 33.79 64.20
CA ALA A 355 -42.42 35.01 63.91
C ALA A 355 -41.51 36.17 63.47
N LYS A 356 -40.27 36.22 63.96
CA LYS A 356 -39.27 37.21 63.57
C LYS A 356 -38.79 36.99 62.13
N ASP A 357 -38.57 35.74 61.72
CA ASP A 357 -38.16 35.40 60.35
C ASP A 357 -39.27 35.74 59.33
N LEU A 358 -40.53 35.52 59.73
CA LEU A 358 -41.71 35.84 58.92
C LEU A 358 -41.99 37.35 58.79
N HIS A 359 -41.49 38.16 59.74
CA HIS A 359 -41.57 39.62 59.73
C HIS A 359 -40.38 40.28 59.03
N ALA A 360 -39.18 39.68 59.12
CA ALA A 360 -37.95 40.27 58.56
C ALA A 360 -37.91 40.24 57.02
N ASP A 361 -38.61 39.27 56.40
CA ASP A 361 -38.55 39.01 54.96
C ASP A 361 -39.84 39.40 54.21
N GLY A 362 -40.79 40.06 54.88
CA GLY A 362 -42.04 40.52 54.31
C GLY A 362 -42.55 41.79 54.98
N GLN A 363 -42.92 42.79 54.17
CA GLN A 363 -43.66 43.97 54.65
C GLN A 363 -44.86 43.52 55.51
N GLY A 364 -45.10 44.27 56.60
CA GLY A 364 -45.88 43.87 57.75
C GLY A 364 -47.27 43.28 57.47
N TYR A 365 -47.71 42.40 58.37
CA TYR A 365 -49.09 41.93 58.41
C TYR A 365 -50.03 43.13 58.62
N SER A 366 -50.95 43.39 57.70
CA SER A 366 -52.24 43.95 58.08
C SER A 366 -53.10 42.79 58.58
N ALA A 367 -53.29 42.74 59.90
CA ALA A 367 -54.32 41.91 60.50
C ALA A 367 -55.70 42.48 60.12
N SER A 368 -56.60 41.60 59.71
CA SER A 368 -58.04 41.80 59.78
C SER A 368 -58.68 40.54 60.35
#